data_AF-A0A6G1JZ11-F1
#
_entry.id   AF-A0A6G1JZ11-F1
#
_cell.length_a   1.000
_cell.length_b   1.000
_cell.length_c   1.000
_cell.angle_alpha   90.00
_cell.angle_beta   90.00
_cell.angle_gamma   90.00
#
_symmetry.space_group_name_H-M   'P 1'
#
loop_
_entity.id
_entity.type
_entity.pdbx_description
1 polymer ?
#
loop_
_entity_poly.entity_id
_entity_poly.type
_entity_poly.pdbx_seq_one_letter_code
_entity_poly.pdbx_strand_id
1 'polypeptide(L)'
;MGSNRIAIYNAQFVPLAAGAHPILMGQSFGFGFPELLPFIKPLFEEGIRSGMAQDVVEVPMMVERGGLKEETFFTGNFTPIRGVDGRIEGFYNALFEVTLQKIYNWRTHMLNLIATPGVLEIDAIYAHIMKSLEADPLDIPMVVLYEADTDGKPGKTILRLRGQLGMPEEWTRFGFFRWPYAAVSAGYYWEGSVNARPPIR
;
A
#
# COMPACT_ATOMS: atom_id res chain seq x y z
N MET A 1 9.23 -13.88 -22.30
CA MET A 1 9.55 -12.54 -22.84
C MET A 1 10.94 -12.53 -23.48
N GLY A 2 11.10 -12.27 -24.78
CA GLY A 2 12.40 -12.27 -25.50
C GLY A 2 13.47 -11.26 -25.02
N SER A 3 14.55 -11.06 -25.79
CA SER A 3 15.57 -10.00 -25.54
C SER A 3 14.99 -8.58 -25.46
N ASN A 4 13.93 -8.30 -26.22
CA ASN A 4 13.15 -7.05 -26.15
C ASN A 4 12.08 -7.04 -25.04
N ARG A 5 12.08 -8.04 -24.16
CA ARG A 5 11.15 -8.20 -23.03
C ARG A 5 9.68 -8.09 -23.47
N ILE A 6 9.38 -8.73 -24.60
CA ILE A 6 8.04 -8.71 -25.20
C ILE A 6 7.04 -9.45 -24.31
N ALA A 7 5.97 -8.77 -23.94
CA ALA A 7 4.92 -9.28 -23.08
C ALA A 7 3.98 -10.22 -23.83
N ILE A 8 3.82 -11.42 -23.26
CA ILE A 8 2.83 -12.42 -23.66
C ILE A 8 2.16 -12.84 -22.36
N TYR A 9 0.83 -12.74 -22.29
CA TYR A 9 0.10 -12.98 -21.07
C TYR A 9 -1.25 -13.65 -21.34
N ASN A 10 -1.81 -14.30 -20.32
CA ASN A 10 -3.08 -15.02 -20.41
C ASN A 10 -4.28 -14.09 -20.10
N ALA A 11 -5.50 -14.62 -20.27
CA ALA A 11 -6.72 -13.86 -19.97
C ALA A 11 -6.81 -13.37 -18.52
N GLN A 12 -6.18 -14.06 -17.56
CA GLN A 12 -6.18 -13.68 -16.14
C GLN A 12 -5.34 -12.44 -15.85
N PHE A 13 -4.36 -12.12 -16.71
CA PHE A 13 -3.55 -10.92 -16.58
C PHE A 13 -4.21 -9.67 -17.17
N VAL A 14 -5.31 -9.80 -17.91
CA VAL A 14 -6.01 -8.66 -18.54
C VAL A 14 -6.40 -7.57 -17.52
N PRO A 15 -6.96 -7.88 -16.33
CA PRO A 15 -7.26 -6.85 -15.33
C PRO A 15 -6.00 -6.13 -14.81
N LEU A 16 -4.85 -6.82 -14.73
CA LEU A 16 -3.58 -6.23 -14.31
C LEU A 16 -2.96 -5.37 -15.42
N ALA A 17 -3.18 -5.74 -16.67
CA ALA A 17 -2.79 -4.93 -17.83
C ALA A 17 -3.62 -3.65 -17.95
N ALA A 18 -4.85 -3.62 -17.40
CA ALA A 18 -5.73 -2.45 -17.37
C ALA A 18 -5.73 -1.69 -18.71
N GLY A 19 -5.48 -0.37 -18.70
CA GLY A 19 -5.41 0.47 -19.91
C GLY A 19 -4.32 0.10 -20.91
N ALA A 20 -3.34 -0.74 -20.55
CA ALA A 20 -2.35 -1.27 -21.48
C ALA A 20 -2.88 -2.46 -22.30
N HIS A 21 -3.97 -3.11 -21.88
CA HIS A 21 -4.65 -4.11 -22.72
C HIS A 21 -5.48 -3.41 -23.81
N PRO A 22 -5.47 -3.90 -25.08
CA PRO A 22 -4.74 -5.07 -25.58
C PRO A 22 -3.32 -4.78 -26.07
N ILE A 23 -2.94 -3.50 -26.19
CA ILE A 23 -1.71 -3.04 -26.85
C ILE A 23 -0.44 -3.68 -26.25
N LEU A 24 -0.42 -4.00 -24.96
CA LEU A 24 0.70 -4.66 -24.29
C LEU A 24 1.06 -6.02 -24.92
N MET A 25 0.10 -6.74 -25.48
CA MET A 25 0.36 -8.04 -26.10
C MET A 25 1.30 -7.85 -27.30
N GLY A 26 2.49 -8.43 -27.26
CA GLY A 26 3.49 -8.28 -28.32
C GLY A 26 4.32 -6.99 -28.25
N GLN A 27 4.10 -6.13 -27.25
CA GLN A 27 4.94 -4.95 -26.96
C GLN A 27 5.95 -5.23 -25.84
N SER A 28 6.95 -4.37 -25.68
CA SER A 28 7.86 -4.51 -24.54
C SER A 28 7.11 -4.28 -23.23
N PHE A 29 7.44 -5.03 -22.17
CA PHE A 29 6.81 -4.85 -20.86
C PHE A 29 6.95 -3.40 -20.34
N GLY A 30 8.08 -2.76 -20.65
CA GLY A 30 8.35 -1.37 -20.28
C GLY A 30 7.47 -0.34 -20.98
N PHE A 31 6.86 -0.69 -22.11
CA PHE A 31 5.90 0.18 -22.78
C PHE A 31 4.58 0.26 -22.01
N GLY A 32 4.09 -0.87 -21.49
CA GLY A 32 2.82 -0.91 -20.75
C GLY A 32 2.93 -0.39 -19.31
N PHE A 33 4.10 -0.56 -18.68
CA PHE A 33 4.34 -0.19 -17.29
C PHE A 33 5.66 0.58 -17.13
N PRO A 34 5.77 1.78 -17.73
CA PRO A 34 6.99 2.58 -17.64
C PRO A 34 7.38 2.91 -16.18
N GLU A 35 6.41 3.05 -15.30
CA GLU A 35 6.61 3.30 -13.87
C GLU A 35 7.26 2.13 -13.12
N LEU A 36 7.06 0.90 -13.59
CA LEU A 36 7.63 -0.30 -12.97
C LEU A 36 9.03 -0.64 -13.54
N LEU A 37 9.44 0.00 -14.64
CA LEU A 37 10.74 -0.27 -15.27
C LEU A 37 11.95 -0.12 -14.33
N PRO A 38 12.06 0.95 -13.50
CA PRO A 38 13.19 1.10 -12.60
C PRO A 38 13.31 -0.04 -11.58
N PHE A 39 12.18 -0.63 -11.17
CA PHE A 39 12.13 -1.74 -10.24
C PHE A 39 12.41 -3.10 -10.91
N ILE A 40 11.83 -3.33 -12.09
CA ILE A 40 11.89 -4.64 -12.75
C ILE A 40 13.19 -4.84 -13.56
N LYS A 41 13.76 -3.76 -14.11
CA LYS A 41 14.99 -3.85 -14.91
C LYS A 41 16.15 -4.51 -14.16
N PRO A 42 16.48 -4.13 -12.90
CA PRO A 42 17.50 -4.80 -12.10
C PRO A 42 17.22 -6.29 -11.88
N LEU A 43 15.96 -6.69 -11.70
CA LEU A 43 15.58 -8.10 -11.53
C LEU A 43 15.90 -8.91 -12.80
N PHE A 44 15.59 -8.36 -13.98
CA PHE A 44 15.97 -9.04 -15.22
C PHE A 44 17.47 -9.12 -15.42
N GLU A 45 18.21 -8.06 -15.09
CA GLU A 45 19.68 -8.06 -15.19
C GLU A 45 20.30 -9.08 -14.24
N GLU A 46 19.81 -9.16 -13.01
CA GLU A 46 20.25 -10.14 -12.03
C GLU A 46 19.88 -11.57 -12.43
N GLY A 47 18.66 -11.79 -12.95
CA GLY A 47 18.24 -13.08 -13.45
C GLY A 47 19.08 -13.55 -14.65
N ILE A 48 19.51 -12.63 -15.53
CA ILE A 48 20.44 -12.92 -16.63
C ILE A 48 21.82 -13.28 -16.08
N ARG A 49 22.32 -12.51 -15.10
CA ARG A 49 23.67 -12.67 -14.52
C ARG A 49 23.80 -13.95 -13.71
N SER A 50 22.84 -14.22 -12.83
CA SER A 50 22.84 -15.37 -11.91
C SER A 50 22.28 -16.64 -12.57
N GLY A 51 21.40 -16.49 -13.55
CA GLY A 51 20.63 -17.60 -14.08
C GLY A 51 19.57 -18.16 -13.12
N MET A 52 19.26 -17.44 -12.05
CA MET A 52 18.29 -17.81 -11.02
C MET A 52 17.03 -16.95 -11.08
N ALA A 53 15.92 -17.50 -10.59
CA ALA A 53 14.68 -16.76 -10.44
C ALA A 53 14.85 -15.57 -9.49
N GLN A 54 14.16 -14.47 -9.80
CA GLN A 54 14.14 -13.27 -8.96
C GLN A 54 12.73 -13.08 -8.40
N ASP A 55 12.63 -13.06 -7.08
CA ASP A 55 11.35 -12.94 -6.40
C ASP A 55 10.91 -11.48 -6.29
N VAL A 56 9.60 -11.28 -6.34
CA VAL A 56 8.92 -10.05 -5.99
C VAL A 56 7.96 -10.38 -4.85
N VAL A 57 8.06 -9.66 -3.73
CA VAL A 57 7.31 -9.98 -2.51
C VAL A 57 6.43 -8.81 -2.15
N GLU A 58 5.12 -9.07 -2.08
CA GLU A 58 4.10 -8.11 -1.63
C GLU A 58 4.18 -6.74 -2.33
N VAL A 59 4.44 -6.75 -3.64
CA VAL A 59 4.57 -5.52 -4.43
C VAL A 59 3.19 -4.88 -4.62
N PRO A 60 3.01 -3.59 -4.30
CA PRO A 60 1.76 -2.89 -4.50
C PRO A 60 1.51 -2.64 -5.99
N MET A 61 0.30 -2.94 -6.45
CA MET A 61 -0.16 -2.66 -7.81
C MET A 61 -1.60 -2.16 -7.78
N MET A 62 -1.92 -1.27 -8.71
CA MET A 62 -3.30 -0.84 -8.94
C MET A 62 -3.93 -1.71 -10.02
N VAL A 63 -5.05 -2.36 -9.72
CA VAL A 63 -5.75 -3.25 -10.65
C VAL A 63 -7.13 -2.68 -10.97
N GLU A 64 -7.54 -2.73 -12.23
CA GLU A 64 -8.86 -2.27 -12.66
C GLU A 64 -9.83 -3.43 -12.83
N ARG A 65 -10.87 -3.48 -11.98
CA ARG A 65 -11.93 -4.50 -12.00
C ARG A 65 -13.29 -3.83 -11.90
N GLY A 66 -14.22 -4.17 -12.80
CA GLY A 66 -15.58 -3.61 -12.78
C GLY A 66 -15.66 -2.08 -12.90
N GLY A 67 -14.65 -1.43 -13.51
CA GLY A 67 -14.56 0.03 -13.61
C GLY A 67 -14.04 0.72 -12.34
N LEU A 68 -13.61 -0.05 -11.33
CA LEU A 68 -12.99 0.46 -10.11
C LEU A 68 -11.49 0.16 -10.12
N LYS A 69 -10.71 1.10 -9.60
CA LYS A 69 -9.27 0.96 -9.41
C LYS A 69 -9.01 0.52 -7.98
N GLU A 70 -8.54 -0.70 -7.80
CA GLU A 70 -8.30 -1.35 -6.52
C GLU A 70 -6.81 -1.34 -6.18
N GLU A 71 -6.48 -1.03 -4.92
CA GLU A 71 -5.14 -1.27 -4.38
C GLU A 71 -4.97 -2.76 -4.06
N THR A 72 -3.92 -3.37 -4.59
CA THR A 72 -3.68 -4.81 -4.48
C THR A 72 -2.20 -5.09 -4.24
N PHE A 73 -1.89 -6.28 -3.72
CA PHE A 73 -0.52 -6.70 -3.44
C PHE A 73 -0.25 -8.03 -4.13
N PHE A 74 0.90 -8.13 -4.80
CA PHE A 74 1.30 -9.34 -5.53
C PHE A 74 2.63 -9.87 -5.05
N THR A 75 2.70 -11.20 -4.90
CA THR A 75 3.95 -11.93 -4.74
C THR A 75 4.13 -12.82 -5.96
N GLY A 76 5.38 -13.05 -6.36
CA GLY A 76 5.69 -13.83 -7.53
C GLY A 76 7.17 -13.88 -7.83
N ASN A 77 7.50 -14.27 -9.06
CA ASN A 77 8.90 -14.32 -9.50
C ASN A 77 9.04 -14.11 -11.01
N PHE A 78 10.25 -13.72 -11.40
CA PHE A 78 10.74 -13.76 -12.76
C PHE A 78 11.71 -14.93 -12.90
N THR A 79 11.23 -16.02 -13.48
CA THR A 79 12.01 -17.24 -13.72
C THR A 79 12.67 -17.20 -15.10
N PRO A 80 14.01 -17.28 -15.22
CA PRO A 80 14.68 -17.33 -16.50
C PRO A 80 14.27 -18.57 -17.31
N ILE A 81 14.00 -18.37 -18.60
CA ILE A 81 13.76 -19.43 -19.58
C ILE A 81 15.02 -19.54 -20.43
N ARG A 82 15.57 -20.76 -20.50
CA ARG A 82 16.77 -21.06 -21.29
C ARG A 82 16.40 -21.58 -22.67
N GLY A 83 17.07 -21.06 -23.68
CA GLY A 83 17.04 -21.57 -25.04
C GLY A 83 17.86 -22.84 -25.20
N VAL A 84 17.87 -23.38 -26.42
CA VAL A 84 18.61 -24.59 -26.79
C VAL A 84 20.13 -24.43 -26.66
N ASP A 85 20.64 -23.20 -26.72
CA ASP A 85 22.05 -22.86 -26.56
C ASP A 85 22.45 -22.60 -25.08
N GLY A 86 21.52 -22.81 -24.14
CA GLY A 86 21.70 -22.58 -22.71
C GLY A 86 21.64 -21.11 -22.27
N ARG A 87 21.51 -20.17 -23.21
CA ARG A 87 21.36 -18.74 -22.92
C ARG A 87 19.94 -18.44 -22.47
N ILE A 88 19.79 -17.36 -21.71
CA ILE A 88 18.48 -16.90 -21.26
C ILE A 88 17.84 -16.14 -22.41
N GLU A 89 16.78 -16.72 -22.96
CA GLU A 89 15.99 -16.12 -24.04
C GLU A 89 14.80 -15.34 -23.48
N GLY A 90 14.48 -15.52 -22.21
CA GLY A 90 13.44 -14.74 -21.59
C GLY A 90 13.13 -15.04 -20.16
N PHE A 91 12.01 -14.49 -19.71
CA PHE A 91 11.47 -14.73 -18.38
C PHE A 91 10.03 -15.20 -18.46
N TYR A 92 9.72 -16.18 -17.62
CA TYR A 92 8.38 -16.53 -17.19
C TYR A 92 8.08 -15.74 -15.91
N ASN A 93 6.92 -15.10 -15.86
CA ASN A 93 6.48 -14.37 -14.68
C ASN A 93 5.21 -15.03 -14.14
N ALA A 94 5.29 -15.53 -12.91
CA ALA A 94 4.14 -15.98 -12.15
C ALA A 94 3.88 -14.96 -11.04
N LEU A 95 2.64 -14.48 -10.96
CA LEU A 95 2.17 -13.56 -9.92
C LEU A 95 0.92 -14.15 -9.29
N PHE A 96 0.78 -13.95 -7.99
CA PHE A 96 -0.40 -14.32 -7.22
C PHE A 96 -0.75 -13.17 -6.28
N GLU A 97 -2.04 -12.82 -6.27
CA GLU A 97 -2.56 -11.76 -5.44
C GLU A 97 -2.58 -12.21 -3.97
N VAL A 98 -1.96 -11.41 -3.10
CA VAL A 98 -1.85 -11.63 -1.64
C VAL A 98 -2.52 -10.51 -0.85
N THR A 99 -3.34 -9.68 -1.49
CA THR A 99 -4.01 -8.52 -0.88
C THR A 99 -4.73 -8.86 0.43
N LEU A 100 -5.57 -9.90 0.44
CA LEU A 100 -6.29 -10.30 1.64
C LEU A 100 -5.34 -10.76 2.75
N GLN A 101 -4.33 -11.56 2.41
CA GLN A 101 -3.32 -12.01 3.37
C GLN A 101 -2.56 -10.83 3.98
N LYS A 102 -2.18 -9.84 3.17
CA LYS A 102 -1.52 -8.62 3.63
C LYS A 102 -2.39 -7.84 4.62
N ILE A 103 -3.66 -7.61 4.27
CA ILE A 103 -4.64 -6.94 5.15
C ILE A 103 -4.83 -7.72 6.47
N TYR A 104 -4.95 -9.06 6.42
CA TYR A 104 -5.06 -9.87 7.63
C TYR A 104 -3.83 -9.76 8.53
N ASN A 105 -2.63 -9.78 7.94
CA ASN A 105 -1.38 -9.64 8.68
C ASN A 105 -1.30 -8.26 9.35
N TRP A 106 -1.64 -7.20 8.64
CA TRP A 106 -1.70 -5.84 9.20
C TRP A 106 -2.68 -5.73 10.35
N ARG A 107 -3.92 -6.18 10.17
CA ARG A 107 -4.94 -6.16 11.24
C ARG A 107 -4.52 -6.96 12.46
N THR A 108 -3.93 -8.14 12.25
CA THR A 108 -3.45 -8.99 13.36
C THR A 108 -2.29 -8.32 14.09
N HIS A 109 -1.34 -7.75 13.34
CA HIS A 109 -0.22 -7.00 13.91
C HIS A 109 -0.70 -5.81 14.74
N MET A 110 -1.64 -5.02 14.21
CA MET A 110 -2.27 -3.90 14.90
C MET A 110 -2.94 -4.33 16.22
N LEU A 111 -3.74 -5.40 16.20
CA LEU A 111 -4.40 -5.91 17.40
C LEU A 111 -3.38 -6.34 18.47
N ASN A 112 -2.30 -7.03 18.07
CA ASN A 112 -1.24 -7.44 18.98
C ASN A 112 -0.49 -6.24 19.58
N LEU A 113 -0.24 -5.20 18.79
CA LEU A 113 0.39 -3.98 19.26
C LEU A 113 -0.47 -3.26 20.29
N ILE A 114 -1.79 -3.17 20.09
CA ILE A 114 -2.71 -2.49 21.02
C ILE A 114 -2.93 -3.30 22.32
N ALA A 115 -2.93 -4.64 22.23
CA ALA A 115 -3.25 -5.50 23.37
C ALA A 115 -2.15 -5.59 24.45
N THR A 116 -0.97 -4.99 24.24
CA THR A 116 0.21 -5.18 25.10
C THR A 116 0.70 -3.87 25.74
N PRO A 117 -0.12 -3.18 26.56
CA PRO A 117 0.37 -2.01 27.28
C PRO A 117 1.38 -2.41 28.35
N GLY A 118 2.58 -1.82 28.32
CA GLY A 118 3.63 -2.07 29.32
C GLY A 118 3.33 -1.44 30.70
N VAL A 119 2.37 -0.51 30.77
CA VAL A 119 1.96 0.20 31.98
C VAL A 119 0.45 0.42 31.94
N LEU A 120 -0.24 0.17 33.06
CA LEU A 120 -1.71 0.28 33.19
C LEU A 120 -2.15 1.64 33.74
N GLU A 121 -1.46 2.71 33.36
CA GLU A 121 -1.83 4.09 33.67
C GLU A 121 -2.60 4.68 32.49
N ILE A 122 -3.70 5.40 32.76
CA ILE A 122 -4.64 5.89 31.73
C ILE A 122 -3.92 6.71 30.64
N ASP A 123 -3.03 7.63 31.04
CA ASP A 123 -2.27 8.45 30.11
C ASP A 123 -1.30 7.62 29.26
N ALA A 124 -0.66 6.62 29.87
CA ALA A 124 0.24 5.69 29.19
C ALA A 124 -0.52 4.77 28.20
N ILE A 125 -1.77 4.41 28.50
CA ILE A 125 -2.63 3.63 27.60
C ILE A 125 -2.96 4.43 26.35
N TYR A 126 -3.35 5.71 26.47
CA TYR A 126 -3.64 6.53 25.29
C TYR A 126 -2.42 6.73 24.41
N ALA A 127 -1.26 7.03 25.00
CA ALA A 127 0.00 7.16 24.26
C ALA A 127 0.37 5.85 23.55
N HIS A 128 0.17 4.71 24.21
CA HIS A 128 0.40 3.39 23.63
C HIS A 128 -0.53 3.12 22.44
N ILE A 129 -1.84 3.38 22.57
CA ILE A 129 -2.81 3.22 21.47
C ILE A 129 -2.41 4.08 20.28
N MET A 130 -2.13 5.37 20.50
CA MET A 130 -1.75 6.27 19.41
C MET A 130 -0.47 5.80 18.69
N LYS A 131 0.54 5.39 19.46
CA LYS A 131 1.79 4.87 18.90
C LYS A 131 1.59 3.57 18.12
N SER A 132 0.70 2.69 18.60
CA SER A 132 0.37 1.45 17.91
C SER A 132 -0.33 1.72 16.58
N LEU A 133 -1.24 2.70 16.54
CA LEU A 133 -1.95 3.10 15.32
C LEU A 133 -1.07 3.85 14.31
N GLU A 134 0.01 4.49 14.76
CA GLU A 134 1.03 5.11 13.89
C GLU A 134 1.89 4.12 13.12
N ALA A 135 1.95 2.85 13.55
CA ALA A 135 2.88 1.88 12.98
C ALA A 135 2.50 1.45 11.54
N ASP A 136 1.26 1.68 11.11
CA ASP A 136 0.82 1.38 9.73
C ASP A 136 0.01 2.54 9.10
N PRO A 137 0.69 3.53 8.52
CA PRO A 137 0.03 4.72 7.95
C PRO A 137 -0.75 4.44 6.66
N LEU A 138 -0.54 3.29 6.01
CA LEU A 138 -1.30 2.91 4.81
C LEU A 138 -2.66 2.30 5.18
N ASP A 139 -2.75 1.54 6.27
CA ASP A 139 -4.01 0.96 6.76
C ASP A 139 -4.84 1.99 7.56
N ILE A 140 -4.17 2.91 8.28
CA ILE A 140 -4.81 3.89 9.16
C ILE A 140 -4.44 5.32 8.76
N PRO A 141 -5.09 5.88 7.71
CA PRO A 141 -4.77 7.22 7.24
C PRO A 141 -5.21 8.32 8.22
N MET A 142 -6.11 8.00 9.17
CA MET A 142 -6.67 8.97 10.10
C MET A 142 -7.15 8.32 11.41
N VAL A 143 -6.84 8.95 12.54
CA VAL A 143 -7.31 8.56 13.88
C VAL A 143 -7.73 9.79 14.68
N VAL A 144 -8.79 9.66 15.46
CA VAL A 144 -9.12 10.61 16.53
C VAL A 144 -9.52 9.84 17.78
N LEU A 145 -8.85 10.11 18.91
CA LEU A 145 -9.06 9.43 20.18
C LEU A 145 -9.67 10.40 21.19
N TYR A 146 -10.84 10.04 21.73
CA TYR A 146 -11.54 10.83 22.75
C TYR A 146 -11.73 10.05 24.04
N GLU A 147 -11.60 10.75 25.17
CA GLU A 147 -12.02 10.30 26.49
C GLU A 147 -13.39 10.89 26.82
N ALA A 148 -14.34 10.04 27.24
CA ALA A 148 -15.66 10.47 27.66
C ALA A 148 -15.70 10.67 29.18
N ASP A 149 -15.93 11.91 29.61
CA ASP A 149 -16.20 12.27 30.99
C ASP A 149 -17.68 11.97 31.29
N THR A 150 -17.91 10.91 32.06
CA THR A 150 -19.25 10.41 32.43
C THR A 150 -19.67 10.82 33.84
N ASP A 151 -18.78 11.50 34.59
CA ASP A 151 -19.06 12.00 35.95
C ASP A 151 -19.88 13.32 35.94
N GLY A 152 -20.16 13.84 34.73
CA GLY A 152 -20.98 15.02 34.50
C GLY A 152 -22.48 14.81 34.74
N LYS A 153 -23.22 15.92 34.83
CA LYS A 153 -24.69 15.95 35.00
C LYS A 153 -25.40 15.01 33.99
N PRO A 154 -26.49 14.32 34.38
CA PRO A 154 -27.30 13.50 33.47
C PRO A 154 -27.67 14.31 32.20
N GLY A 155 -27.37 13.76 31.02
CA GLY A 155 -27.67 14.38 29.73
C GLY A 155 -26.56 15.26 29.12
N LYS A 156 -25.37 15.36 29.74
CA LYS A 156 -24.18 15.99 29.14
C LYS A 156 -22.94 15.12 29.32
N THR A 157 -22.41 14.58 28.21
CA THR A 157 -21.10 13.90 28.17
C THR A 157 -20.07 14.86 27.59
N ILE A 158 -18.98 15.10 28.31
CA ILE A 158 -17.86 15.91 27.80
C ILE A 158 -16.87 14.95 27.13
N LEU A 159 -16.50 15.22 25.88
CA LEU A 159 -15.45 14.47 25.18
C LEU A 159 -14.15 15.27 25.20
N ARG A 160 -13.08 14.69 25.73
CA ARG A 160 -11.74 15.28 25.76
C ARG A 160 -10.89 14.61 24.69
N LEU A 161 -10.28 15.40 23.80
CA LEU A 161 -9.36 14.88 22.79
C LEU A 161 -8.07 14.40 23.48
N ARG A 162 -7.65 13.16 23.19
CA ARG A 162 -6.44 12.53 23.77
C ARG A 162 -5.38 12.20 22.71
N GLY A 163 -5.75 12.16 21.43
CA GLY A 163 -4.81 11.93 20.34
C GLY A 163 -5.44 12.08 18.96
N GLN A 164 -4.61 12.36 17.96
CA GLN A 164 -5.01 12.43 16.54
C GLN A 164 -3.86 11.95 15.65
N LEU A 165 -4.18 11.34 14.51
CA LEU A 165 -3.24 10.96 13.45
C LEU A 165 -3.83 11.35 12.10
N GLY A 166 -3.00 11.82 11.17
CA GLY A 166 -3.41 12.09 9.79
C GLY A 166 -4.39 13.26 9.60
N MET A 167 -4.70 14.02 10.66
CA MET A 167 -5.53 15.23 10.59
C MET A 167 -4.68 16.49 10.78
N PRO A 168 -4.91 17.56 10.00
CA PRO A 168 -4.32 18.87 10.27
C PRO A 168 -4.80 19.41 11.62
N GLU A 169 -3.89 19.98 12.42
CA GLU A 169 -4.21 20.53 13.76
C GLU A 169 -5.34 21.56 13.78
N GLU A 170 -5.57 22.22 12.64
CA GLU A 170 -6.59 23.24 12.45
C GLU A 170 -8.02 22.69 12.53
N TRP A 171 -8.21 21.40 12.22
CA TRP A 171 -9.53 20.75 12.11
C TRP A 171 -10.08 20.29 13.47
N THR A 172 -9.20 20.09 14.45
CA THR A 172 -9.58 19.62 15.78
C THR A 172 -9.68 20.75 16.81
N ARG A 173 -9.13 21.94 16.52
CA ARG A 173 -9.17 23.12 17.41
C ARG A 173 -10.55 23.73 17.66
N PHE A 174 -11.53 23.50 16.80
CA PHE A 174 -12.81 24.20 16.84
C PHE A 174 -14.02 23.36 17.22
N GLY A 175 -13.87 22.07 17.56
CA GLY A 175 -15.01 21.21 17.94
C GLY A 175 -16.08 21.03 16.85
N PHE A 176 -15.84 21.55 15.64
CA PHE A 176 -16.69 21.40 14.46
C PHE A 176 -16.11 20.33 13.57
N PHE A 177 -16.48 19.07 13.81
CA PHE A 177 -16.21 17.99 12.88
C PHE A 177 -17.22 18.09 11.72
N ARG A 178 -16.87 18.79 10.62
CA ARG A 178 -17.59 18.61 9.34
C ARG A 178 -16.99 17.39 8.66
N TRP A 179 -17.73 16.28 8.73
CA TRP A 179 -17.38 15.00 8.11
C TRP A 179 -17.03 15.17 6.60
N PRO A 180 -15.88 14.64 6.11
CA PRO A 180 -15.32 14.98 4.79
C PRO A 180 -15.94 14.23 3.60
N TYR A 181 -17.13 13.63 3.72
CA TYR A 181 -17.77 12.95 2.58
C TYR A 181 -17.99 13.89 1.38
N ALA A 182 -18.08 15.21 1.61
CA ALA A 182 -18.24 16.20 0.56
C ALA A 182 -16.97 16.44 -0.29
N ALA A 183 -15.77 16.13 0.22
CA ALA A 183 -14.51 16.34 -0.53
C ALA A 183 -14.19 15.15 -1.44
N VAL A 184 -14.51 13.93 -1.00
CA VAL A 184 -14.30 12.70 -1.79
C VAL A 184 -15.30 12.61 -2.95
N SER A 185 -16.51 13.15 -2.81
CA SER A 185 -17.49 13.24 -3.90
C SER A 185 -17.18 14.30 -4.97
N ALA A 186 -16.17 15.15 -4.75
CA ALA A 186 -15.85 16.29 -5.62
C ALA A 186 -14.59 16.11 -6.48
N GLY A 187 -13.96 14.93 -6.46
CA GLY A 187 -12.85 14.59 -7.37
C GLY A 187 -11.57 15.40 -7.16
N TYR A 188 -11.39 16.03 -6.00
CA TYR A 188 -10.14 16.72 -5.67
C TYR A 188 -9.13 15.72 -5.09
N TYR A 189 -8.19 15.27 -5.93
CA TYR A 189 -6.95 14.63 -5.48
C TYR A 189 -6.04 15.70 -4.86
N TRP A 190 -5.56 15.46 -3.64
CA TRP A 190 -4.52 16.29 -3.03
C TRP A 190 -3.16 15.90 -3.60
N GLU A 191 -2.57 16.76 -4.44
CA GLU A 191 -1.13 16.73 -4.72
C GLU A 191 -0.41 17.49 -3.62
N GLY A 192 0.23 16.76 -2.70
CA GLY A 192 1.16 17.35 -1.76
C GLY A 192 2.51 16.64 -1.84
N SER A 193 3.51 17.40 -2.28
CA SER A 193 4.90 16.98 -2.35
C SER A 193 5.47 16.78 -0.94
N VAL A 194 6.05 15.59 -0.70
CA VAL A 194 6.80 15.29 0.52
C VAL A 194 8.14 16.00 0.45
N ASN A 195 8.25 17.17 1.08
CA ASN A 195 9.55 17.78 1.36
C ASN A 195 10.25 16.97 2.47
N ALA A 196 11.16 16.08 2.06
CA ALA A 196 12.07 15.40 2.97
C ALA A 196 12.93 16.42 3.72
N ARG A 197 12.84 16.45 5.05
CA ARG A 197 13.79 17.21 5.89
C ARG A 197 15.14 16.46 5.91
N PRO A 198 16.29 17.15 5.82
CA PRO A 198 17.59 16.51 5.91
C PRO A 198 17.90 16.08 7.36
N PRO A 199 18.74 15.05 7.56
CA PRO A 199 19.08 14.56 8.89
C PRO A 199 19.93 15.57 9.66
N ILE A 200 19.61 15.70 10.95
CA ILE A 200 20.31 16.55 11.92
C ILE A 200 21.72 15.97 12.15
N ARG A 201 22.72 16.85 12.15
CA ARG A 201 24.17 16.57 12.30
C ARG A 201 24.52 15.84 13.59
#